data_AF-A0A933UB70-F1
#
_entry.id   AF-A0A933UB70-F1
#
_cell.length_a   1.000
_cell.length_b   1.000
_cell.length_c   1.000
_cell.angle_alpha   90.00
_cell.angle_beta   90.00
_cell.angle_gamma   90.00
#
_symmetry.space_group_name_H-M   'P 1'
#
loop_
_entity.id
_entity.type
_entity.pdbx_description
1 polymer ?
#
loop_
_entity_poly.entity_id
_entity_poly.type
_entity_poly.pdbx_seq_one_letter_code
_entity_poly.pdbx_strand_id
1 'polypeptide(L)'
;MNRNSVLVVEDEAIVATDLANKLDHLSYEVIGATARGEEAVSIARRQRPDIVLMDIRLQDQMDGTQAAGIILRELDIPVVYLTAYADESTLQRARDTGPFGYLVKPFDTRELRTAIEIGLERHAIEARVKRAERLLAATLRSISDAVIATDAEGRVTFMNPVAEQLTGRLESDSVGRDLGGVYVTRAANIGPERVLIAHGRAPCPVEDSRAPIRDEQGQVVGEILVFRDVTERTRQQAERERLITQLQEALANVKALSGLLPICSWCKKIRDDRGYWEQVETYVKKHSQAEFTHGICPDCLAKQNAALGFAPMGSA
;
A
#
# COMPACT_ATOMS: atom_id res chain seq x y z
N MET A 1 -37.22 2.37 14.79
CA MET A 1 -36.01 2.15 15.62
C MET A 1 -35.74 0.67 15.57
N ASN A 2 -34.53 0.25 15.15
CA ASN A 2 -34.18 -1.17 15.16
C ASN A 2 -34.13 -1.62 16.63
N ARG A 3 -34.90 -2.65 16.98
CA ARG A 3 -34.77 -3.31 18.27
C ARG A 3 -33.49 -4.14 18.23
N ASN A 4 -32.65 -4.00 19.25
CA ASN A 4 -31.47 -4.87 19.38
C ASN A 4 -31.94 -6.30 19.66
N SER A 5 -31.35 -7.24 18.95
CA SER A 5 -31.65 -8.66 19.00
C SER A 5 -30.85 -9.36 20.09
N VAL A 6 -31.52 -10.15 20.93
CA VAL A 6 -30.94 -10.84 22.08
C VAL A 6 -31.19 -12.33 21.95
N LEU A 7 -30.13 -13.12 22.11
CA LEU A 7 -30.24 -14.57 22.27
C LEU A 7 -30.16 -14.90 23.76
N VAL A 8 -31.15 -15.65 24.25
CA VAL A 8 -31.21 -16.09 25.65
C VAL A 8 -30.81 -17.55 25.73
N VAL A 9 -29.86 -17.87 26.61
CA VAL A 9 -29.39 -19.24 26.85
C VAL A 9 -29.48 -19.52 28.34
N GLU A 10 -30.46 -20.33 28.73
CA GLU A 10 -30.83 -20.58 30.13
C GLU A 10 -31.51 -21.95 30.22
N ASP A 11 -31.09 -22.80 31.16
CA ASP A 11 -31.61 -24.16 31.32
C ASP A 11 -32.94 -24.19 32.10
N GLU A 12 -33.14 -23.21 32.99
CA GLU A 12 -34.39 -23.05 33.74
C GLU A 12 -35.46 -22.32 32.90
N ALA A 13 -36.48 -23.06 32.44
CA ALA A 13 -37.55 -22.52 31.59
C ALA A 13 -38.31 -21.32 32.20
N ILE A 14 -38.46 -21.29 33.54
CA ILE A 14 -39.11 -20.18 34.26
C ILE A 14 -38.25 -18.91 34.15
N VAL A 15 -36.94 -19.05 34.37
CA VAL A 15 -35.98 -17.93 34.27
C VAL A 15 -35.90 -17.44 32.82
N ALA A 16 -35.84 -18.34 31.85
CA ALA A 16 -35.84 -17.99 30.43
C ALA A 16 -37.09 -17.19 30.01
N THR A 17 -38.26 -17.60 30.51
CA THR A 17 -39.54 -16.91 30.23
C THR A 17 -39.59 -15.54 30.91
N ASP A 18 -39.15 -15.43 32.16
CA ASP A 18 -39.04 -14.15 32.87
C ASP A 18 -38.07 -13.20 32.16
N LEU A 19 -36.92 -13.71 31.70
CA LEU A 19 -35.95 -12.95 30.91
C LEU A 19 -36.57 -12.41 29.63
N ALA A 20 -37.27 -13.26 28.88
CA ALA A 20 -37.90 -12.88 27.63
C ALA A 20 -38.94 -11.77 27.83
N ASN A 21 -39.77 -11.87 28.88
CA ASN A 21 -40.74 -10.83 29.23
C ASN A 21 -40.06 -9.52 29.62
N LYS A 22 -39.02 -9.57 30.46
CA LYS A 22 -38.24 -8.39 30.85
C LYS A 22 -37.59 -7.71 29.64
N LEU A 23 -37.05 -8.49 28.71
CA LEU A 23 -36.43 -7.99 27.48
C LEU A 23 -37.44 -7.32 26.54
N ASP A 24 -38.63 -7.89 26.37
CA ASP A 24 -39.67 -7.28 25.52
C ASP A 24 -40.17 -5.94 26.11
N HIS A 25 -40.31 -5.85 27.44
CA HIS A 25 -40.60 -4.58 28.13
C HIS A 25 -39.51 -3.52 27.93
N LEU A 26 -38.26 -3.95 27.77
CA LEU A 26 -37.12 -3.08 27.47
C LEU A 26 -36.96 -2.79 25.97
N SER A 27 -37.90 -3.25 25.12
CA SER A 27 -37.85 -3.10 23.67
C SER A 27 -36.69 -3.81 22.98
N TYR A 28 -36.15 -4.87 23.58
CA TYR A 28 -35.26 -5.81 22.92
C TYR A 28 -36.06 -6.89 22.18
N GLU A 29 -35.53 -7.42 21.09
CA GLU A 29 -36.13 -8.54 20.34
C GLU A 29 -35.46 -9.85 20.73
N VAL A 30 -36.20 -10.78 21.33
CA VAL A 30 -35.66 -12.10 21.66
C VAL A 30 -35.77 -13.01 20.45
N ILE A 31 -34.65 -13.26 19.76
CA ILE A 31 -34.62 -14.03 18.50
C ILE A 31 -34.61 -15.54 18.73
N GLY A 32 -34.29 -15.97 19.95
CA GLY A 32 -34.31 -17.36 20.36
C GLY A 32 -34.07 -17.49 21.86
N ALA A 33 -34.64 -18.56 22.42
CA ALA A 33 -34.35 -19.04 23.77
C ALA A 33 -34.00 -20.53 23.68
N THR A 34 -32.86 -20.93 24.22
CA THR A 34 -32.42 -22.33 24.24
C THR A 34 -31.81 -22.68 25.60
N ALA A 35 -31.90 -23.95 25.98
CA ALA A 35 -31.27 -24.50 27.18
C ALA A 35 -29.88 -25.10 26.91
N ARG A 36 -29.44 -25.14 25.64
CA ARG A 36 -28.28 -25.93 25.20
C ARG A 36 -27.20 -25.06 24.55
N GLY A 37 -25.96 -25.26 24.98
CA GLY A 37 -24.80 -24.50 24.47
C GLY A 37 -24.55 -24.72 22.96
N GLU A 38 -24.67 -25.96 22.47
CA GLU A 38 -24.49 -26.28 21.05
C GLU A 38 -25.53 -25.61 20.15
N GLU A 39 -26.79 -25.60 20.61
CA GLU A 39 -27.88 -24.95 19.90
C GLU A 39 -27.71 -23.43 19.92
N ALA A 40 -27.24 -22.85 21.04
CA ALA A 40 -26.93 -21.43 21.13
C ALA A 40 -25.90 -20.99 20.09
N VAL A 41 -24.80 -21.75 19.91
CA VAL A 41 -23.80 -21.50 18.86
C VAL A 41 -24.44 -21.61 17.47
N SER A 42 -25.30 -22.60 17.25
CA SER A 42 -26.01 -22.79 15.97
C SER A 42 -26.95 -21.63 15.63
N ILE A 43 -27.72 -21.15 16.61
CA ILE A 43 -28.61 -19.98 16.46
C ILE A 43 -27.78 -18.72 16.22
N ALA A 44 -26.72 -18.50 17.00
CA ALA A 44 -25.85 -17.33 16.85
C ALA A 44 -25.19 -17.26 15.47
N ARG A 45 -24.78 -18.40 14.90
CA ARG A 45 -24.24 -18.49 13.53
C ARG A 45 -25.28 -18.11 12.47
N ARG A 46 -26.52 -18.56 12.62
CA ARG A 46 -27.60 -18.34 11.63
C ARG A 46 -28.20 -16.95 11.70
N GLN A 47 -28.49 -16.46 12.91
CA GLN A 47 -29.31 -15.27 13.13
C GLN A 47 -28.50 -14.04 13.56
N ARG A 48 -27.24 -14.21 14.00
CA ARG A 48 -26.33 -13.10 14.38
C ARG A 48 -26.97 -12.09 15.35
N PRO A 49 -27.30 -12.50 16.60
CA PRO A 49 -27.80 -11.57 17.62
C PRO A 49 -26.81 -10.43 17.89
N ASP A 50 -27.33 -9.30 18.36
CA ASP A 50 -26.51 -8.17 18.82
C ASP A 50 -25.83 -8.46 20.16
N ILE A 51 -26.46 -9.30 21.01
CA ILE A 51 -25.89 -9.73 22.29
C ILE A 51 -26.44 -11.10 22.72
N VAL A 52 -25.64 -11.86 23.46
CA VAL A 52 -26.06 -13.14 24.05
C VAL A 52 -26.07 -13.03 25.57
N LEU A 53 -27.19 -13.45 26.18
CA LEU A 53 -27.29 -13.68 27.62
C LEU A 53 -27.12 -15.17 27.87
N MET A 54 -26.04 -15.54 28.54
CA MET A 54 -25.58 -16.93 28.65
C MET A 54 -25.52 -17.35 30.11
N ASP A 55 -26.32 -18.32 30.54
CA ASP A 55 -26.05 -18.99 31.80
C ASP A 55 -24.69 -19.66 31.75
N ILE A 56 -23.91 -19.45 32.81
CA ILE A 56 -22.61 -20.06 32.98
C ILE A 56 -22.72 -21.59 33.05
N ARG A 57 -23.75 -22.13 33.73
CA ARG A 57 -23.92 -23.58 33.90
C ARG A 57 -25.08 -24.07 33.06
N LEU A 58 -24.79 -24.93 32.09
CA LEU A 58 -25.82 -25.60 31.28
C LEU A 58 -25.77 -27.11 31.55
N GLN A 59 -26.92 -27.75 31.67
CA GLN A 59 -27.04 -29.21 31.85
C GLN A 59 -26.85 -29.97 30.53
N ASP A 60 -25.75 -29.73 29.82
CA ASP A 60 -25.45 -30.33 28.51
C ASP A 60 -23.97 -30.72 28.37
N GLN A 61 -23.61 -31.40 27.27
CA GLN A 61 -22.23 -31.77 26.94
C GLN A 61 -21.30 -30.55 26.76
N MET A 62 -21.87 -29.43 26.33
CA MET A 62 -21.19 -28.15 26.18
C MET A 62 -21.69 -27.17 27.25
N ASP A 63 -20.75 -26.74 28.12
CA ASP A 63 -21.01 -25.77 29.16
C ASP A 63 -21.18 -24.34 28.59
N GLY A 64 -21.86 -23.46 29.32
CA GLY A 64 -22.14 -22.09 28.87
C GLY A 64 -20.87 -21.28 28.60
N THR A 65 -19.82 -21.51 29.39
CA THR A 65 -18.48 -20.93 29.18
C THR A 65 -17.84 -21.37 27.86
N GLN A 66 -18.04 -22.63 27.45
CA GLN A 66 -17.49 -23.15 26.19
C GLN A 66 -18.26 -22.57 24.99
N ALA A 67 -19.58 -22.53 25.07
CA ALA A 67 -20.43 -21.95 24.03
C ALA A 67 -20.11 -20.45 23.82
N ALA A 68 -20.03 -19.68 24.91
CA ALA A 68 -19.65 -18.27 24.87
C ALA A 68 -18.26 -18.05 24.25
N GLY A 69 -17.27 -18.89 24.61
CA GLY A 69 -15.94 -18.82 24.04
C GLY A 69 -15.90 -19.06 22.52
N ILE A 70 -16.80 -19.88 21.98
CA ILE A 70 -16.95 -20.10 20.53
C ILE A 70 -17.61 -18.88 19.88
N ILE A 71 -18.71 -18.39 20.46
CA ILE A 71 -19.47 -17.25 19.95
C ILE A 71 -18.58 -15.99 19.87
N LEU A 72 -17.83 -15.69 20.93
CA LEU A 72 -16.92 -14.54 20.97
C LEU A 72 -15.82 -14.64 19.91
N ARG A 73 -15.15 -15.79 19.82
CA ARG A 73 -14.00 -15.96 18.91
C ARG A 73 -14.37 -16.04 17.44
N GLU A 74 -15.45 -16.73 17.10
CA GLU A 74 -15.83 -16.96 15.71
C GLU A 74 -16.79 -15.90 15.15
N LEU A 75 -17.66 -15.36 16.00
CA LEU A 75 -18.76 -14.49 15.56
C LEU A 75 -18.57 -13.03 15.98
N ASP A 76 -17.66 -12.75 16.93
CA ASP A 76 -17.42 -11.40 17.47
C ASP A 76 -18.74 -10.80 18.01
N ILE A 77 -19.54 -11.61 18.73
CA ILE A 77 -20.80 -11.18 19.35
C ILE A 77 -20.59 -11.06 20.86
N PRO A 78 -20.99 -9.95 21.51
CA PRO A 78 -20.81 -9.77 22.94
C PRO A 78 -21.67 -10.76 23.75
N VAL A 79 -21.07 -11.30 24.80
CA VAL A 79 -21.72 -12.23 25.74
C VAL A 79 -21.73 -11.62 27.13
N VAL A 80 -22.90 -11.63 27.76
CA VAL A 80 -23.10 -11.31 29.18
C VAL A 80 -23.49 -12.60 29.89
N TYR A 81 -22.72 -12.96 30.91
CA TYR A 81 -22.98 -14.18 31.67
C TYR A 81 -24.04 -13.97 32.74
N LEU A 82 -24.98 -14.92 32.84
CA LEU A 82 -25.91 -15.04 33.97
C LEU A 82 -25.29 -16.00 34.99
N THR A 83 -25.19 -15.59 36.25
CA THR A 83 -24.53 -16.38 37.29
C THR A 83 -25.38 -16.46 38.56
N ALA A 84 -25.62 -17.67 39.06
CA ALA A 84 -26.16 -17.89 40.40
C ALA A 84 -24.98 -18.30 41.30
N TYR A 85 -24.54 -17.42 42.21
CA TYR A 85 -23.49 -17.68 43.23
C TYR A 85 -22.51 -18.81 42.83
N ALA A 86 -21.72 -18.57 41.78
CA ALA A 86 -20.88 -19.61 41.20
C ALA A 86 -19.62 -19.86 42.04
N ASP A 87 -19.13 -21.09 42.01
CA ASP A 87 -17.82 -21.45 42.55
C ASP A 87 -16.70 -20.71 41.82
N GLU A 88 -15.61 -20.43 42.53
CA GLU A 88 -14.50 -19.61 42.04
C GLU A 88 -13.85 -20.18 40.77
N SER A 89 -13.87 -21.50 40.59
CA SER A 89 -13.31 -22.17 39.40
C SER A 89 -14.12 -21.90 38.13
N THR A 90 -15.45 -21.90 38.24
CA THR A 90 -16.35 -21.60 37.12
C THR A 90 -16.28 -20.12 36.73
N LEU A 91 -16.18 -19.24 37.73
CA LEU A 91 -16.07 -17.80 37.52
C LEU A 91 -14.74 -17.43 36.87
N GLN A 92 -13.64 -18.14 37.20
CA GLN A 92 -12.35 -17.95 36.54
C GLN A 92 -12.41 -18.36 35.05
N ARG A 93 -12.99 -19.53 34.73
CA ARG A 93 -13.15 -19.95 33.33
C ARG A 93 -13.96 -18.93 32.52
N ALA A 94 -15.01 -18.37 33.10
CA ALA A 94 -15.80 -17.32 32.47
C ALA A 94 -14.96 -16.05 32.23
N ARG A 95 -14.10 -15.62 33.17
CA ARG A 95 -13.18 -14.49 32.99
C ARG A 95 -12.19 -14.70 31.85
N ASP A 96 -11.65 -15.91 31.73
CA ASP A 96 -10.67 -16.25 30.71
C ASP A 96 -11.26 -16.19 29.28
N THR A 97 -12.59 -16.26 29.14
CA THR A 97 -13.26 -16.05 27.83
C THR A 97 -13.31 -14.59 27.39
N GLY A 98 -13.03 -13.63 28.28
CA GLY A 98 -13.12 -12.20 28.01
C GLY A 98 -14.55 -11.67 27.77
N PRO A 99 -15.52 -11.91 28.67
CA PRO A 99 -16.90 -11.51 28.45
C PRO A 99 -17.10 -10.00 28.57
N PHE A 100 -18.25 -9.56 28.05
CA PHE A 100 -18.65 -8.16 28.02
C PHE A 100 -19.41 -7.73 29.29
N GLY A 101 -19.88 -8.69 30.10
CA GLY A 101 -20.48 -8.41 31.40
C GLY A 101 -20.87 -9.67 32.19
N TYR A 102 -21.31 -9.44 33.42
CA TYR A 102 -21.87 -10.46 34.32
C TYR A 102 -23.15 -9.93 34.97
N LEU A 103 -24.13 -10.79 35.15
CA LEU A 103 -25.39 -10.48 35.82
C LEU A 103 -25.68 -11.58 36.85
N VAL A 104 -25.78 -11.19 38.12
CA VAL A 104 -25.99 -12.12 39.23
C VAL A 104 -27.48 -12.39 39.40
N LYS A 105 -27.88 -13.67 39.47
CA LYS A 105 -29.26 -14.10 39.74
C LYS A 105 -29.55 -14.04 41.26
N PRO A 106 -30.72 -13.55 41.71
CA PRO A 106 -31.78 -12.90 40.94
C PRO A 106 -31.46 -11.43 40.63
N PHE A 107 -31.89 -10.94 39.47
CA PHE A 107 -31.69 -9.56 39.01
C PHE A 107 -33.01 -8.87 38.65
N ASP A 108 -33.01 -7.55 38.73
CA ASP A 108 -34.14 -6.71 38.31
C ASP A 108 -34.02 -6.22 36.85
N THR A 109 -35.07 -5.56 36.35
CA THR A 109 -35.11 -5.04 34.97
C THR A 109 -34.07 -3.93 34.73
N ARG A 110 -33.70 -3.15 35.75
CA ARG A 110 -32.71 -2.08 35.64
C ARG A 110 -31.29 -2.66 35.53
N GLU A 111 -30.99 -3.67 36.34
CA GLU A 111 -29.72 -4.40 36.30
C GLU A 111 -29.54 -5.11 34.95
N LEU A 112 -30.56 -5.81 34.47
CA LEU A 112 -30.55 -6.45 33.15
C LEU A 112 -30.29 -5.44 32.03
N ARG A 113 -31.03 -4.31 32.04
CA ARG A 113 -30.83 -3.23 31.07
C ARG A 113 -29.40 -2.70 31.08
N THR A 114 -28.88 -2.42 32.28
CA THR A 114 -27.55 -1.84 32.45
C THR A 114 -26.47 -2.79 31.96
N ALA A 115 -26.59 -4.10 32.26
CA ALA A 115 -25.65 -5.12 31.79
C ALA A 115 -25.62 -5.24 30.26
N ILE A 116 -26.79 -5.16 29.61
CA ILE A 116 -26.90 -5.19 28.14
C ILE A 116 -26.31 -3.92 27.52
N GLU A 117 -26.68 -2.74 28.04
CA GLU A 117 -26.18 -1.45 27.53
C GLU A 117 -24.65 -1.37 27.62
N ILE A 118 -24.06 -1.71 28.78
CA ILE A 118 -22.60 -1.76 28.96
C ILE A 118 -21.97 -2.77 28.00
N GLY A 119 -22.57 -3.96 27.86
CA GLY A 119 -22.03 -5.00 26.99
C GLY A 119 -21.99 -4.59 25.51
N LEU A 120 -23.06 -3.98 25.02
CA LEU A 120 -23.16 -3.46 23.65
C LEU A 120 -22.21 -2.28 23.40
N GLU A 121 -22.17 -1.31 24.32
CA GLU A 121 -21.29 -0.14 24.19
C GLU A 121 -19.82 -0.53 24.19
N ARG A 122 -19.41 -1.42 25.10
CA ARG A 122 -18.04 -1.91 25.17
C ARG A 122 -17.65 -2.64 23.88
N HIS A 123 -18.53 -3.48 23.35
CA HIS A 123 -18.29 -4.15 22.06
C HIS A 123 -18.14 -3.15 20.91
N ALA A 124 -18.98 -2.11 20.86
CA ALA A 124 -18.90 -1.07 19.84
C ALA A 124 -17.57 -0.29 19.91
N ILE A 125 -17.09 0.02 21.12
CA ILE A 125 -15.80 0.70 21.33
C ILE A 125 -14.64 -0.19 20.89
N GLU A 126 -14.59 -1.44 21.32
CA GLU A 126 -13.55 -2.40 20.94
C GLU A 126 -13.53 -2.62 19.41
N ALA A 127 -14.70 -2.78 18.78
CA ALA A 127 -14.82 -2.89 17.33
C ALA A 127 -14.34 -1.63 16.59
N ARG A 128 -14.58 -0.43 17.17
CA ARG A 128 -14.14 0.84 16.59
C ARG A 128 -12.63 1.00 16.65
N VAL A 129 -12.00 0.63 17.76
CA VAL A 129 -10.53 0.62 17.89
C VAL A 129 -9.91 -0.32 16.85
N LYS A 130 -10.40 -1.56 16.77
CA LYS A 130 -9.92 -2.57 15.80
C LYS A 130 -10.08 -2.11 14.35
N ARG A 131 -11.16 -1.38 14.02
CA ARG A 131 -11.35 -0.79 12.68
C ARG A 131 -10.37 0.35 12.40
N ALA A 132 -10.14 1.23 13.38
CA ALA A 132 -9.19 2.33 13.26
C ALA A 132 -7.76 1.81 13.04
N GLU A 133 -7.34 0.80 13.82
CA GLU A 133 -6.05 0.11 13.65
C GLU A 133 -5.90 -0.50 12.26
N ARG A 134 -6.93 -1.24 11.78
CA ARG A 134 -6.91 -1.82 10.43
C ARG A 134 -6.83 -0.76 9.34
N LEU A 135 -7.58 0.33 9.48
CA LEU A 135 -7.55 1.44 8.54
C LEU A 135 -6.17 2.11 8.54
N LEU A 136 -5.60 2.39 9.72
CA LEU A 136 -4.26 2.94 9.85
C LEU A 136 -3.23 2.02 9.20
N ALA A 137 -3.29 0.71 9.48
CA ALA A 137 -2.41 -0.29 8.88
C ALA A 137 -2.58 -0.40 7.36
N ALA A 138 -3.80 -0.27 6.82
CA ALA A 138 -4.05 -0.28 5.39
C ALA A 138 -3.52 1.00 4.71
N THR A 139 -3.73 2.17 5.32
CA THR A 139 -3.21 3.46 4.84
C THR A 139 -1.68 3.44 4.81
N LEU A 140 -1.04 2.97 5.90
CA LEU A 140 0.41 2.81 5.98
C LEU A 140 0.97 1.78 4.99
N ARG A 141 0.16 0.81 4.51
CA ARG A 141 0.56 -0.12 3.43
C ARG A 141 0.35 0.46 2.04
N SER A 142 -0.64 1.34 1.87
CA SER A 142 -0.96 1.99 0.59
C SER A 142 0.06 3.07 0.21
N ILE A 143 0.74 3.63 1.21
CA ILE A 143 1.95 4.42 1.02
C ILE A 143 3.10 3.41 1.05
N SER A 144 3.78 3.17 -0.07
CA SER A 144 4.90 2.21 -0.18
C SER A 144 6.17 2.66 0.57
N ASP A 145 6.01 3.40 1.66
CA ASP A 145 7.08 3.99 2.45
C ASP A 145 7.34 3.13 3.69
N ALA A 146 8.62 2.91 3.97
CA ALA A 146 9.07 2.37 5.23
C ALA A 146 8.89 3.42 6.33
N VAL A 147 8.25 3.05 7.43
CA VAL A 147 8.01 3.91 8.59
C VAL A 147 8.69 3.30 9.81
N ILE A 148 9.50 4.12 10.49
CA ILE A 148 10.17 3.79 11.74
C ILE A 148 9.84 4.89 12.75
N ALA A 149 9.41 4.54 13.95
CA ALA A 149 9.25 5.50 15.05
C ALA A 149 10.32 5.25 16.12
N THR A 150 10.76 6.31 16.78
CA THR A 150 11.70 6.26 17.91
C THR A 150 11.15 6.97 19.15
N ASP A 151 11.72 6.66 20.30
CA ASP A 151 11.61 7.50 21.50
C ASP A 151 12.47 8.77 21.40
N ALA A 152 12.46 9.59 22.46
CA ALA A 152 13.23 10.83 22.56
C ALA A 152 14.75 10.59 22.58
N GLU A 153 15.21 9.39 22.92
CA GLU A 153 16.62 9.01 22.90
C GLU A 153 17.04 8.32 21.60
N GLY A 154 16.15 8.21 20.61
CA GLY A 154 16.44 7.62 19.31
C GLY A 154 16.40 6.09 19.29
N ARG A 155 15.82 5.43 20.29
CA ARG A 155 15.57 3.98 20.24
C ARG A 155 14.28 3.68 19.50
N VAL A 156 14.31 2.65 18.67
CA VAL A 156 13.16 2.25 17.87
C VAL A 156 12.02 1.77 18.76
N THR A 157 10.83 2.31 18.54
CA THR A 157 9.58 1.91 19.23
C THR A 157 8.62 1.19 18.31
N PHE A 158 8.73 1.38 17.00
CA PHE A 158 7.86 0.77 16.01
C PHE A 158 8.52 0.69 14.62
N MET A 159 8.21 -0.36 13.86
CA MET A 159 8.56 -0.49 12.43
C MET A 159 7.42 -1.12 11.64
N ASN A 160 7.07 -0.52 10.49
CA ASN A 160 6.11 -1.16 9.58
C ASN A 160 6.77 -2.28 8.75
N PRO A 161 6.00 -3.21 8.15
CA PRO A 161 6.56 -4.30 7.34
C PRO A 161 7.41 -3.84 6.14
N VAL A 162 7.14 -2.65 5.59
CA VAL A 162 7.95 -2.09 4.50
C VAL A 162 9.33 -1.68 5.04
N ALA A 163 9.41 -1.12 6.24
CA ALA A 163 10.67 -0.84 6.92
C ALA A 163 11.44 -2.13 7.24
N GLU A 164 10.75 -3.19 7.65
CA GLU A 164 11.42 -4.49 7.84
C GLU A 164 12.04 -5.01 6.54
N GLN A 165 11.29 -4.90 5.44
CA GLN A 165 11.77 -5.30 4.12
C GLN A 165 12.96 -4.45 3.64
N LEU A 166 12.91 -3.13 3.80
CA LEU A 166 13.98 -2.23 3.36
C LEU A 166 15.23 -2.36 4.23
N THR A 167 15.08 -2.44 5.55
CA THR A 167 16.20 -2.52 6.51
C THR A 167 16.77 -3.94 6.67
N GLY A 168 16.00 -4.95 6.30
CA GLY A 168 16.36 -6.37 6.46
C GLY A 168 16.27 -6.86 7.91
N ARG A 169 15.56 -6.16 8.79
CA ARG A 169 15.40 -6.51 10.21
C ARG A 169 13.92 -6.55 10.59
N LEU A 170 13.56 -7.47 11.48
CA LEU A 170 12.20 -7.50 12.04
C LEU A 170 12.04 -6.41 13.11
N GLU A 171 10.80 -5.94 13.29
CA GLU A 171 10.41 -5.02 14.35
C GLU A 171 10.79 -5.60 15.72
N SER A 172 10.47 -6.87 15.96
CA SER A 172 10.74 -7.58 17.23
C SER A 172 12.21 -7.53 17.64
N ASP A 173 13.12 -7.51 16.66
CA ASP A 173 14.56 -7.52 16.91
C ASP A 173 15.13 -6.10 17.00
N SER A 174 14.39 -5.10 16.55
CA SER A 174 14.82 -3.72 16.40
C SER A 174 14.28 -2.81 17.49
N VAL A 175 13.10 -3.12 18.06
CA VAL A 175 12.52 -2.36 19.17
C VAL A 175 13.49 -2.30 20.36
N GLY A 176 13.67 -1.09 20.91
CA GLY A 176 14.61 -0.78 22.00
C GLY A 176 16.07 -0.57 21.58
N ARG A 177 16.43 -0.82 20.31
CA ARG A 177 17.78 -0.55 19.79
C ARG A 177 17.90 0.87 19.25
N ASP A 178 19.12 1.39 19.29
CA ASP A 178 19.48 2.65 18.65
C ASP A 178 19.27 2.59 17.13
N LEU A 179 18.68 3.65 16.58
CA LEU A 179 18.35 3.76 15.16
C LEU A 179 19.56 3.54 14.23
N GLY A 180 20.76 3.99 14.63
CA GLY A 180 21.99 3.82 13.86
C GLY A 180 22.46 2.37 13.75
N GLY A 181 21.99 1.48 14.63
CA GLY A 181 22.22 0.04 14.56
C GLY A 181 21.25 -0.70 13.63
N VAL A 182 20.13 -0.07 13.26
CA VAL A 182 19.08 -0.67 12.41
C VAL A 182 19.42 -0.48 10.94
N TYR A 183 19.77 0.75 10.54
CA TYR A 183 20.17 1.06 9.17
C TYR A 183 21.19 2.21 9.11
N VAL A 184 21.90 2.32 7.99
CA VAL A 184 22.79 3.46 7.71
C VAL A 184 22.35 4.12 6.41
N THR A 185 22.21 5.44 6.37
CA THR A 185 22.03 6.17 5.11
C THR A 185 23.27 7.01 4.79
N ARG A 186 23.69 6.98 3.52
CA ARG A 186 24.74 7.84 2.98
C ARG A 186 24.14 8.83 1.98
N ALA A 187 24.60 10.07 1.96
CA ALA A 187 24.18 11.02 0.93
C ALA A 187 24.55 10.47 -0.46
N ALA A 188 23.64 10.54 -1.44
CA ALA A 188 23.99 10.25 -2.82
C ALA A 188 24.90 11.37 -3.36
N ASN A 189 25.76 11.05 -4.33
CA ASN A 189 26.65 12.04 -4.96
C ASN A 189 25.89 13.05 -5.84
N ILE A 190 24.61 12.81 -6.14
CA ILE A 190 23.77 13.63 -7.02
C ILE A 190 22.35 13.70 -6.42
N GLY A 191 21.86 14.91 -6.13
CA GLY A 191 20.48 15.16 -5.66
C GLY A 191 20.26 15.04 -4.13
N PRO A 192 19.01 15.26 -3.66
CA PRO A 192 18.62 15.12 -2.25
C PRO A 192 18.46 13.65 -1.79
N GLU A 193 18.62 12.70 -2.71
CA GLU A 193 18.46 11.27 -2.47
C GLU A 193 19.57 10.74 -1.53
N ARG A 194 19.22 9.79 -0.67
CA ARG A 194 20.17 9.06 0.18
C ARG A 194 20.20 7.61 -0.27
N VAL A 195 21.32 6.94 -0.04
CA VAL A 195 21.42 5.50 -0.26
C VAL A 195 21.24 4.81 1.08
N LEU A 196 20.18 4.00 1.20
CA LEU A 196 19.97 3.11 2.32
C LEU A 196 20.92 1.92 2.19
N ILE A 197 21.77 1.74 3.20
CA ILE A 197 22.66 0.59 3.35
C ILE A 197 22.07 -0.25 4.48
N ALA A 198 21.24 -1.20 4.08
CA ALA A 198 20.63 -2.18 4.96
C ALA A 198 21.55 -3.37 5.20
N HIS A 199 21.43 -4.02 6.36
CA HIS A 199 22.25 -5.18 6.70
C HIS A 199 21.91 -6.36 5.77
N GLY A 200 22.87 -6.82 4.97
CA GLY A 200 22.71 -7.99 4.11
C GLY A 200 21.90 -7.77 2.83
N ARG A 201 21.59 -6.52 2.46
CA ARG A 201 20.91 -6.16 1.20
C ARG A 201 21.75 -5.26 0.31
N ALA A 202 21.43 -5.26 -0.98
CA ALA A 202 22.00 -4.32 -1.92
C ALA A 202 21.59 -2.89 -1.55
N PRO A 203 22.49 -1.89 -1.70
CA PRO A 203 22.14 -0.51 -1.44
C PRO A 203 20.98 -0.06 -2.34
N CYS A 204 19.96 0.58 -1.77
CA CYS A 204 18.84 1.14 -2.53
C CYS A 204 18.77 2.66 -2.34
N PRO A 205 18.49 3.43 -3.41
CA PRO A 205 18.22 4.85 -3.29
C PRO A 205 16.88 5.06 -2.57
N VAL A 206 16.89 5.93 -1.57
CA VAL A 206 15.75 6.31 -0.76
C VAL A 206 15.65 7.83 -0.61
N GLU A 207 14.43 8.34 -0.56
CA GLU A 207 14.15 9.68 -0.01
C GLU A 207 13.78 9.50 1.46
N ASP A 208 14.39 10.28 2.36
CA ASP A 208 14.06 10.27 3.79
C ASP A 208 13.34 11.56 4.23
N SER A 209 12.31 11.40 5.05
CA SER A 209 11.63 12.49 5.73
C SER A 209 11.51 12.18 7.21
N ARG A 210 11.61 13.19 8.06
CA ARG A 210 11.51 13.04 9.51
C ARG A 210 10.55 14.06 10.09
N ALA A 211 9.73 13.62 11.03
CA ALA A 211 8.80 14.48 11.76
C ALA A 211 8.83 14.17 13.26
N PRO A 212 8.73 15.17 14.14
CA PRO A 212 8.70 14.92 15.57
C PRO A 212 7.35 14.34 16.01
N ILE A 213 7.37 13.38 16.92
CA ILE A 213 6.20 12.89 17.63
C ILE A 213 6.02 13.77 18.86
N ARG A 214 4.81 14.33 19.03
CA ARG A 214 4.48 15.22 20.16
C ARG A 214 3.40 14.61 21.03
N ASP A 215 3.49 14.82 22.34
CA ASP A 215 2.43 14.50 23.29
C ASP A 215 1.30 15.54 23.29
N GLU A 216 0.29 15.34 24.14
CA GLU A 216 -0.85 16.26 24.30
C GLU A 216 -0.45 17.66 24.78
N GLN A 217 0.74 17.81 25.37
CA GLN A 217 1.29 19.06 25.88
C GLN A 217 2.22 19.74 24.86
N GLY A 218 2.40 19.13 23.68
CA GLY A 218 3.24 19.62 22.60
C GLY A 218 4.73 19.30 22.76
N GLN A 219 5.14 18.57 23.79
CA GLN A 219 6.52 18.15 24.01
C GLN A 219 6.90 17.05 23.02
N VAL A 220 8.13 17.11 22.50
CA VAL A 220 8.63 16.08 21.59
C VAL A 220 8.99 14.85 22.40
N VAL A 221 8.28 13.75 22.15
CA VAL A 221 8.47 12.46 22.81
C VAL A 221 9.16 11.42 21.92
N GLY A 222 9.43 11.78 20.66
CA GLY A 222 10.08 10.89 19.70
C GLY A 222 10.16 11.49 18.30
N GLU A 223 10.57 10.66 17.35
CA GLU A 223 10.67 11.01 15.93
C GLU A 223 10.04 9.90 15.08
N ILE A 224 9.32 10.28 14.02
CA ILE A 224 8.90 9.37 12.97
C ILE A 224 9.78 9.61 11.74
N LEU A 225 10.35 8.53 11.22
CA LEU A 225 11.18 8.50 10.03
C LEU A 225 10.44 7.74 8.93
N VAL A 226 10.44 8.32 7.74
CA VAL A 226 9.80 7.77 6.56
C VAL A 226 10.86 7.62 5.47
N PHE A 227 11.03 6.42 4.93
CA PHE A 227 11.89 6.15 3.78
C PHE A 227 11.05 5.69 2.60
N ARG A 228 11.21 6.34 1.46
CA ARG A 228 10.61 5.92 0.20
C ARG A 228 11.66 5.30 -0.69
N ASP A 229 11.46 4.06 -1.14
CA ASP A 229 12.30 3.46 -2.17
C ASP A 229 12.03 4.16 -3.51
N VAL A 230 13.04 4.81 -4.07
CA VAL A 230 12.95 5.54 -5.34
C VAL A 230 13.66 4.81 -6.48
N THR A 231 14.08 3.56 -6.30
CA THR A 231 14.84 2.78 -7.28
C THR A 231 14.19 2.78 -8.66
N GLU A 232 12.89 2.52 -8.73
CA GLU A 232 12.16 2.47 -9.99
C GLU A 232 12.07 3.85 -10.66
N ARG A 233 11.79 4.88 -9.86
CA ARG A 233 11.71 6.27 -10.32
C ARG A 233 13.05 6.75 -10.88
N THR A 234 14.15 6.49 -10.18
CA THR A 234 15.50 6.87 -10.62
C THR A 234 15.90 6.12 -11.90
N ARG A 235 15.55 4.83 -12.03
CA ARG A 235 15.79 4.06 -13.26
C ARG A 235 15.01 4.59 -14.46
N GLN A 236 13.73 4.90 -14.27
CA GLN A 236 12.89 5.46 -15.34
C GLN A 236 13.39 6.83 -15.79
N GLN A 237 13.83 7.67 -14.84
CA GLN A 237 14.39 8.99 -15.15
C GLN A 237 15.70 8.87 -15.95
N ALA A 238 16.63 8.00 -15.51
CA ALA A 238 17.89 7.78 -16.20
C ALA A 238 17.70 7.23 -17.62
N GLU A 239 16.76 6.30 -17.82
CA GLU A 239 16.44 5.76 -19.14
C GLU A 239 15.82 6.83 -20.05
N ARG A 240 14.92 7.66 -19.51
CA ARG A 240 14.34 8.78 -20.25
C ARG A 240 15.41 9.77 -20.70
N GLU A 241 16.33 10.15 -19.82
CA GLU A 241 17.45 11.04 -20.14
C GLU A 241 18.34 10.43 -21.23
N ARG A 242 18.66 9.14 -21.11
CA ARG A 242 19.41 8.41 -22.14
C ARG A 242 18.71 8.44 -23.50
N LEU A 243 17.41 8.17 -23.54
CA LEU A 243 16.63 8.20 -24.78
C LEU A 243 16.57 9.62 -25.38
N ILE A 244 16.45 10.66 -24.54
CA ILE A 244 16.51 12.06 -25.00
C ILE A 244 17.86 12.34 -25.67
N THR A 245 18.98 11.94 -25.05
CA THR A 245 20.31 12.10 -25.63
C THR A 245 20.44 11.35 -26.96
N GLN A 246 19.98 10.10 -27.03
CA GLN A 246 20.02 9.30 -28.27
C GLN A 246 19.18 9.92 -29.39
N LEU A 247 17.98 10.44 -29.09
CA LEU A 247 17.15 11.13 -30.08
C LEU A 247 17.79 12.43 -30.57
N GLN A 248 18.45 13.18 -29.68
CA GLN A 248 19.18 14.39 -30.06
C GLN A 248 20.34 14.08 -31.00
N GLU A 249 21.12 13.04 -30.72
CA GLU A 249 22.22 12.58 -31.59
C GLU A 249 21.69 12.10 -32.96
N ALA A 250 20.62 11.32 -32.99
CA ALA A 250 20.02 10.86 -34.23
C ALA A 250 19.49 12.02 -35.10
N LEU A 251 18.83 13.02 -34.48
CA LEU A 251 18.35 14.20 -35.17
C LEU A 251 19.50 15.05 -35.76
N ALA A 252 20.62 15.15 -35.04
CA ALA A 252 21.82 15.84 -35.54
C ALA A 252 22.36 15.19 -36.82
N ASN A 253 22.35 13.86 -36.90
CA ASN A 253 22.81 13.12 -38.08
C ASN A 253 21.88 13.29 -39.30
N VAL A 254 20.56 13.43 -39.11
CA VAL A 254 19.60 13.61 -40.21
C VAL A 254 19.63 15.03 -40.78
N LYS A 255 19.86 16.05 -39.94
CA LYS A 255 19.93 17.46 -40.39
C LYS A 255 21.13 17.77 -41.29
N ALA A 256 22.14 16.91 -41.34
CA ALA A 256 23.36 17.13 -42.13
C ALA A 256 23.14 17.14 -43.66
N LEU A 257 21.99 16.68 -44.17
CA LEU A 257 21.66 16.67 -45.61
C LEU A 257 20.32 17.32 -45.99
N SER A 258 19.53 17.80 -45.01
CA SER A 258 18.21 18.39 -45.27
C SER A 258 18.25 19.92 -45.21
N GLY A 259 18.70 20.56 -46.30
CA GLY A 259 18.63 22.00 -46.49
C GLY A 259 18.46 22.35 -47.96
N LEU A 260 17.80 23.47 -48.27
CA LEU A 260 17.78 24.02 -49.63
C LEU A 260 19.20 24.47 -49.99
N LEU A 261 19.91 23.66 -50.76
CA LEU A 261 21.26 23.99 -51.22
C LEU A 261 21.20 25.08 -52.29
N PRO A 262 21.75 26.28 -52.05
CA PRO A 262 21.76 27.33 -53.06
C PRO A 262 22.71 26.95 -54.19
N ILE A 263 22.16 26.75 -55.40
CA ILE A 263 22.96 26.49 -56.61
C ILE A 263 23.04 27.74 -57.49
N CYS A 264 24.21 28.02 -58.05
CA CYS A 264 24.34 29.09 -59.04
C CYS A 264 23.66 28.66 -60.35
N SER A 265 22.67 29.43 -60.82
CA SER A 265 21.94 29.10 -62.05
C SER A 265 22.83 29.00 -63.29
N TRP A 266 23.96 29.70 -63.31
CA TRP A 266 24.90 29.74 -64.43
C TRP A 266 25.94 28.63 -64.40
N CYS A 267 26.79 28.58 -63.36
CA CYS A 267 27.92 27.65 -63.28
C CYS A 267 27.66 26.40 -62.43
N LYS A 268 26.45 26.26 -61.87
CA LYS A 268 25.98 25.12 -61.07
C LYS A 268 26.76 24.81 -59.79
N LYS A 269 27.67 25.68 -59.34
CA LYS A 269 28.33 25.56 -58.03
C LYS A 269 27.31 25.61 -56.88
N ILE A 270 27.62 24.95 -55.76
CA ILE A 270 26.84 24.99 -54.51
C ILE A 270 27.50 25.99 -53.56
N ARG A 271 26.68 26.74 -52.82
CA ARG A 271 27.15 27.60 -51.73
C ARG A 271 27.20 26.80 -50.43
N ASP A 272 28.38 26.76 -49.81
CA ASP A 272 28.58 26.10 -48.52
C ASP A 272 28.06 26.92 -47.33
N ASP A 273 28.10 26.32 -46.13
CA ASP A 273 27.61 26.95 -44.89
C ASP A 273 28.44 28.19 -44.47
N ARG A 274 29.65 28.36 -45.03
CA ARG A 274 30.53 29.53 -44.81
C ARG A 274 30.32 30.61 -45.87
N GLY A 275 29.44 30.36 -46.84
CA GLY A 275 29.05 31.28 -47.89
C GLY A 275 29.94 31.25 -49.14
N TYR A 276 30.89 30.32 -49.25
CA TYR A 276 31.77 30.14 -50.41
C TYR A 276 31.13 29.26 -51.48
N TRP A 277 31.51 29.47 -52.74
CA TRP A 277 31.02 28.69 -53.87
C TRP A 277 32.00 27.58 -54.24
N GLU A 278 31.56 26.34 -54.12
CA GLU A 278 32.35 25.15 -54.49
C GLU A 278 31.65 24.28 -55.53
N GLN A 279 32.42 23.40 -56.17
CA GLN A 279 31.85 22.45 -57.12
C GLN A 279 30.92 21.47 -56.39
N VAL A 280 29.83 21.09 -57.06
CA VAL A 280 28.80 20.20 -56.52
C VAL A 280 29.41 18.92 -56.00
N GLU A 281 30.29 18.29 -56.77
CA GLU A 281 30.94 17.03 -56.41
C GLU A 281 31.79 17.17 -55.15
N THR A 282 32.53 18.27 -55.01
CA THR A 282 33.32 18.58 -53.81
C THR A 282 32.43 18.74 -52.59
N TYR A 283 31.32 19.47 -52.71
CA TYR A 283 30.34 19.64 -51.62
C TYR A 283 29.72 18.30 -51.23
N VAL A 284 29.18 17.55 -52.20
CA VAL A 284 28.51 16.28 -51.95
C VAL A 284 29.47 15.24 -51.38
N LYS A 285 30.74 15.21 -51.80
CA LYS A 285 31.75 14.30 -51.22
C LYS A 285 32.12 14.65 -49.78
N LYS A 286 32.09 15.93 -49.39
CA LYS A 286 32.34 16.38 -48.00
C LYS A 286 31.16 16.12 -47.08
N HIS A 287 29.94 16.20 -47.62
CA HIS A 287 28.69 16.17 -46.85
C HIS A 287 27.88 14.86 -47.04
N SER A 288 28.41 13.87 -47.76
CA SER A 288 27.79 12.55 -47.95
C SER A 288 28.86 11.46 -48.12
N GLN A 289 28.44 10.19 -48.22
CA GLN A 289 29.32 9.05 -48.48
C GLN A 289 29.55 8.76 -49.97
N ALA A 290 29.21 9.70 -50.87
CA ALA A 290 29.31 9.48 -52.32
C ALA A 290 30.76 9.59 -52.85
N GLU A 291 31.15 8.64 -53.71
CA GLU A 291 32.36 8.72 -54.52
C GLU A 291 31.99 8.94 -56.00
N PHE A 292 32.77 9.78 -56.69
CA PHE A 292 32.49 10.19 -58.07
C PHE A 292 33.54 9.65 -59.04
N THR A 293 33.06 9.06 -60.13
CA THR A 293 33.86 8.73 -61.32
C THR A 293 33.46 9.64 -62.47
N HIS A 294 34.43 10.13 -63.24
CA HIS A 294 34.14 11.07 -64.33
C HIS A 294 33.90 10.32 -65.65
N GLY A 295 32.84 10.70 -66.37
CA GLY A 295 32.51 10.20 -67.69
C GLY A 295 31.79 11.28 -68.51
N ILE A 296 31.79 11.13 -69.83
CA ILE A 296 31.10 12.08 -70.74
C ILE A 296 29.77 11.43 -71.14
N CYS A 297 28.64 12.08 -70.83
CA CYS A 297 27.35 11.57 -71.26
C CYS A 297 27.17 11.68 -72.79
N PRO A 298 26.28 10.88 -73.40
CA PRO A 298 26.09 10.87 -74.86
C PRO A 298 25.78 12.25 -75.46
N ASP A 299 25.01 13.09 -74.78
CA ASP A 299 24.65 14.43 -75.27
C ASP A 299 25.85 15.39 -75.28
N CYS A 300 26.66 15.37 -74.21
CA CYS A 300 27.88 16.16 -74.14
C CYS A 300 28.90 15.68 -75.17
N LEU A 301 29.01 14.36 -75.35
CA LEU A 301 29.88 13.76 -76.36
C LEU A 301 29.43 14.18 -77.77
N ALA A 302 28.14 14.15 -78.06
CA ALA A 302 27.58 14.60 -79.34
C ALA A 302 27.86 16.08 -79.61
N LYS A 303 27.70 16.95 -78.60
CA LYS A 303 28.04 18.38 -78.71
C LYS A 303 29.54 18.61 -78.92
N GLN A 304 30.39 17.87 -78.23
CA GLN A 304 31.84 18.00 -78.36
C GLN A 304 32.34 17.49 -79.72
N ASN A 305 31.78 16.38 -80.20
CA ASN A 305 32.04 15.86 -81.55
C ASN A 305 31.58 16.87 -82.62
N ALA A 306 30.39 17.45 -82.47
CA ALA A 306 29.89 18.49 -83.37
C ALA A 306 30.79 19.74 -83.38
N ALA A 307 31.27 20.19 -82.22
CA ALA A 307 32.17 21.34 -82.10
C ALA A 307 33.57 21.08 -82.67
N LEU A 308 34.04 19.83 -82.63
CA LEU A 308 35.34 19.40 -83.17
C LEU A 308 35.28 18.95 -84.63
N GLY A 309 34.10 19.01 -85.27
CA GLY A 309 33.90 18.64 -86.68
C GLY A 309 33.85 17.14 -86.96
N PHE A 310 33.74 16.30 -85.94
CA PHE A 310 33.54 14.86 -86.11
C PHE A 310 32.07 14.58 -86.43
N ALA A 311 31.79 13.99 -87.59
CA ALA A 311 30.46 13.49 -87.92
C ALA A 311 30.05 12.39 -86.93
N PRO A 312 28.76 12.30 -86.53
CA PRO A 312 28.31 11.24 -85.64
C PRO A 312 28.63 9.89 -86.28
N MET A 313 29.41 9.05 -85.58
CA MET A 313 29.65 7.68 -86.01
C MET A 313 28.33 6.92 -85.94
N GLY A 314 27.66 6.81 -87.09
CA GLY A 314 26.75 5.73 -87.47
C GLY A 314 25.50 5.54 -86.62
N SER A 315 24.39 6.01 -87.16
CA SER A 315 23.17 5.20 -87.20
C SER A 315 23.43 3.96 -88.07
N ALA A 316 23.53 2.79 -87.44
CA ALA A 316 23.30 1.48 -88.03
C ALA A 316 22.82 0.54 -86.92
#